data_AF-A0A7S4M9L3-F1
#
_entry.id   AF-A0A7S4M9L3-F1
#
_cell.length_a   1.000
_cell.length_b   1.000
_cell.length_c   1.000
_cell.angle_alpha   90.00
_cell.angle_beta   90.00
_cell.angle_gamma   90.00
#
_symmetry.space_group_name_H-M   'P 1'
#
loop_
_entity.id
_entity.type
_entity.pdbx_description
1 polymer ?
#
loop_
_entity_poly.entity_id
_entity_poly.type
_entity_poly.pdbx_seq_one_letter_code
_entity_poly.pdbx_strand_id
1 'polypeptide(L)'
;ALLPFVSLIIPLLANESYILRNGIIQALGHIVAKGFSDDPRAEEIKHRDQFLEILEERFLDTTSYTRSKVIQTWIALVEAKKVPLKFLPSITDAALGRLEDKATQVRKYAIQLLRALIERNPFGFELKLSEHTKLYENAVAQLKEKTERLTQRAKEISASQKNNSQASKESGSTADTENAEEGLDTTPKQSDDEGMDAAPEDDPPLEFSDEGSEEEEDDEREKTEEEKKMEKVIQYYQDAIQFITRIHQGMPVVSKLLGSKVNADVLESIQFFVTANEFKIENAAEGIKSMLVLIWSKETATKDAVIEAYKKLYIIPPKSLPDQPKLVDIYVANNFVKLVLSASTTEITSLEELVSTLISKGLLTQSTIACLWDFFSMRVPSVTARQSKGALIILSMAANSDPEIVRSKISSLVSVGLGSRWKEDEDIARYACIALQKLVQQSKADRLKSEPPTRFDPSHSLFEHLRQVLLEDSKTPSKWFPAAEQAINAIYCLAEKPDSLCTPIIKQMAQRLLGGETSHETGETTGKTNNIVLSKFIFVIGHVALKHMQYFEDIQNELTRRKNLSEGKEKDNANASLEDELGINAGADDTDEYIQAITQNEIVLKNLLGSFAPVI
;
A
#
# COMPACT_ATOMS: atom_id res chain seq x y z
N ALA A 1 -36.11 -30.88 -4.70
CA ALA A 1 -37.44 -30.69 -5.30
C ALA A 1 -37.40 -30.11 -6.73
N LEU A 2 -36.53 -29.14 -7.05
CA LEU A 2 -36.52 -28.51 -8.38
C LEU A 2 -35.72 -29.26 -9.48
N LEU A 3 -34.73 -30.07 -9.11
CA LEU A 3 -33.85 -30.78 -10.05
C LEU A 3 -34.59 -31.57 -11.17
N PRO A 4 -35.72 -32.27 -10.90
CA PRO A 4 -36.44 -33.01 -11.94
C PRO A 4 -37.11 -32.13 -13.00
N PHE A 5 -37.33 -30.84 -12.72
CA PHE A 5 -38.04 -29.91 -13.61
C PHE A 5 -37.08 -28.97 -14.35
N VAL A 6 -35.76 -29.18 -14.25
CA VAL A 6 -34.75 -28.26 -14.79
C VAL A 6 -34.84 -28.09 -16.30
N SER A 7 -35.14 -29.17 -17.03
CA SER A 7 -35.35 -29.15 -18.48
C SER A 7 -36.51 -28.25 -18.93
N LEU A 8 -37.50 -28.03 -18.06
CA LEU A 8 -38.65 -27.16 -18.34
C LEU A 8 -38.37 -25.68 -18.04
N ILE A 9 -37.47 -25.40 -17.09
CA ILE A 9 -37.18 -24.03 -16.64
C ILE A 9 -36.00 -23.38 -17.37
N ILE A 10 -35.02 -24.15 -17.87
CA ILE A 10 -33.88 -23.58 -18.63
C ILE A 10 -34.35 -22.80 -19.87
N PRO A 11 -35.30 -23.28 -20.69
CA PRO A 11 -35.79 -22.53 -21.85
C PRO A 11 -36.38 -21.15 -21.49
N LEU A 12 -36.87 -20.99 -20.26
CA LEU A 12 -37.42 -19.72 -19.78
C LEU A 12 -36.33 -18.64 -19.56
N LEU A 13 -35.04 -18.99 -19.63
CA LEU A 13 -33.94 -18.01 -19.66
C LEU A 13 -33.94 -17.17 -20.95
N ALA A 14 -34.62 -17.60 -22.02
CA ALA A 14 -34.79 -16.80 -23.23
C ALA A 14 -35.94 -15.78 -23.13
N ASN A 15 -36.68 -15.75 -22.02
CA ASN A 15 -37.81 -14.85 -21.84
C ASN A 15 -37.37 -13.39 -21.71
N GLU A 16 -38.17 -12.46 -22.25
CA GLU A 16 -37.91 -11.02 -22.19
C GLU A 16 -37.87 -10.48 -20.74
N SER A 17 -38.66 -11.05 -19.84
CA SER A 17 -38.73 -10.64 -18.44
C SER A 17 -37.47 -11.02 -17.67
N TYR A 18 -36.67 -10.01 -17.30
CA TYR A 18 -35.46 -10.21 -16.49
C TYR A 18 -35.77 -10.76 -15.09
N ILE A 19 -36.97 -10.54 -14.56
CA ILE A 19 -37.40 -11.06 -13.26
C ILE A 19 -37.48 -12.59 -13.33
N LEU A 20 -38.03 -13.13 -14.41
CA LEU A 20 -38.11 -14.57 -14.64
C LEU A 20 -36.70 -15.16 -14.81
N ARG A 21 -35.85 -14.53 -15.64
CA ARG A 21 -34.45 -14.94 -15.81
C ARG A 21 -33.71 -14.99 -14.47
N ASN A 22 -33.88 -13.96 -13.63
CA ASN A 22 -33.31 -13.88 -12.29
C ASN A 22 -33.80 -14.98 -11.34
N GLY A 23 -35.08 -15.37 -11.44
CA GLY A 23 -35.62 -16.49 -10.68
C GLY A 23 -34.95 -17.81 -11.06
N ILE A 24 -34.74 -18.03 -12.35
CA ILE A 24 -34.10 -19.25 -12.87
C ILE A 24 -32.62 -19.28 -12.50
N ILE A 25 -31.89 -18.17 -12.65
CA ILE A 25 -30.48 -18.05 -12.25
C ILE A 25 -30.30 -18.42 -10.77
N GLN A 26 -31.17 -17.93 -9.89
CA GLN A 26 -31.15 -18.29 -8.47
C GLN A 26 -31.46 -19.78 -8.25
N ALA A 27 -32.46 -20.31 -8.96
CA ALA A 27 -32.81 -21.72 -8.87
C ALA A 27 -31.62 -22.60 -9.27
N LEU A 28 -30.94 -22.29 -10.38
CA LEU A 28 -29.74 -23.00 -10.83
C LEU A 28 -28.62 -22.91 -9.79
N GLY A 29 -28.33 -21.72 -9.25
CA GLY A 29 -27.35 -21.57 -8.18
C GLY A 29 -27.65 -22.40 -6.93
N HIS A 30 -28.91 -22.42 -6.48
CA HIS A 30 -29.33 -23.25 -5.35
C HIS A 30 -29.24 -24.76 -5.65
N ILE A 31 -29.56 -25.17 -6.88
CA ILE A 31 -29.41 -26.56 -7.31
C ILE A 31 -27.94 -26.96 -7.33
N VAL A 32 -27.04 -26.13 -7.86
CA VAL A 32 -25.60 -26.41 -7.80
C VAL A 32 -25.11 -26.48 -6.36
N ALA A 33 -25.58 -25.58 -5.49
CA ALA A 33 -25.11 -25.52 -4.10
C ALA A 33 -25.57 -26.71 -3.22
N LYS A 34 -26.78 -27.24 -3.45
CA LYS A 34 -27.44 -28.21 -2.54
C LYS A 34 -28.00 -29.45 -3.22
N GLY A 35 -28.08 -29.46 -4.55
CA GLY A 35 -28.76 -30.51 -5.32
C GLY A 35 -27.85 -31.69 -5.68
N PHE A 36 -26.54 -31.55 -5.50
CA PHE A 36 -25.56 -32.60 -5.74
C PHE A 36 -24.91 -33.04 -4.43
N SER A 37 -24.54 -34.32 -4.36
CA SER A 37 -23.81 -34.88 -3.23
C SER A 37 -22.39 -34.29 -3.14
N ASP A 38 -21.75 -34.40 -1.98
CA ASP A 38 -20.37 -33.92 -1.80
C ASP A 38 -19.36 -34.81 -2.56
N ASP A 39 -19.73 -36.05 -2.86
CA ASP A 39 -18.99 -36.97 -3.73
C ASP A 39 -19.86 -37.36 -4.95
N PRO A 40 -20.00 -36.43 -5.92
CA PRO A 40 -20.93 -36.60 -7.03
C PRO A 40 -20.43 -37.64 -8.03
N ARG A 41 -21.36 -38.44 -8.55
CA ARG A 41 -21.10 -39.37 -9.65
C ARG A 41 -20.74 -38.61 -10.94
N ALA A 42 -20.11 -39.29 -11.90
CA ALA A 42 -19.73 -38.68 -13.18
C ALA A 42 -20.88 -37.97 -13.92
N GLU A 43 -22.09 -38.54 -13.88
CA GLU A 43 -23.29 -37.92 -14.46
C GLU A 43 -23.74 -36.66 -13.69
N GLU A 44 -23.65 -36.68 -12.36
CA GLU A 44 -23.97 -35.52 -11.51
C GLU A 44 -22.97 -34.39 -11.76
N ILE A 45 -21.68 -34.71 -11.91
CA ILE A 45 -20.63 -33.75 -12.29
C ILE A 45 -20.97 -33.10 -13.63
N LYS A 46 -21.35 -33.89 -14.63
CA LYS A 46 -21.72 -33.38 -15.95
C LYS A 46 -22.91 -32.42 -15.90
N HIS A 47 -23.98 -32.78 -15.18
CA HIS A 47 -25.15 -31.91 -15.02
C HIS A 47 -24.83 -30.62 -14.24
N ARG A 48 -24.03 -30.73 -13.17
CA ARG A 48 -23.56 -29.57 -12.39
C ARG A 48 -22.79 -28.61 -13.30
N ASP A 49 -21.85 -29.14 -14.08
CA ASP A 49 -20.98 -28.33 -14.94
C ASP A 49 -21.79 -27.66 -16.05
N GLN A 50 -22.79 -28.32 -16.63
CA GLN A 50 -23.73 -27.70 -17.56
C GLN A 50 -24.50 -26.52 -16.93
N PHE A 51 -24.93 -26.64 -15.67
CA PHE A 51 -25.60 -25.52 -14.99
C PHE A 51 -24.65 -24.36 -14.73
N LEU A 52 -23.38 -24.64 -14.40
CA LEU A 52 -22.34 -23.63 -14.22
C LEU A 52 -22.01 -22.93 -15.55
N GLU A 53 -21.90 -23.66 -16.66
CA GLU A 53 -21.71 -23.11 -18.01
C GLU A 53 -22.85 -22.16 -18.38
N ILE A 54 -24.11 -22.56 -18.14
CA ILE A 54 -25.29 -21.69 -18.35
C ILE A 54 -25.17 -20.41 -17.52
N LEU A 55 -24.79 -20.51 -16.23
CA LEU A 55 -24.61 -19.35 -15.37
C LEU A 55 -23.47 -18.44 -15.89
N GLU A 56 -22.39 -19.02 -16.41
CA GLU A 56 -21.26 -18.28 -16.97
C GLU A 56 -21.67 -17.46 -18.20
N GLU A 57 -22.43 -18.05 -19.13
CA GLU A 57 -22.92 -17.32 -20.31
C GLU A 57 -23.74 -16.08 -19.94
N ARG A 58 -24.47 -16.13 -18.81
CA ARG A 58 -25.34 -15.03 -18.39
C ARG A 58 -24.59 -13.82 -17.82
N PHE A 59 -23.26 -13.86 -17.66
CA PHE A 59 -22.47 -12.65 -17.39
C PHE A 59 -22.65 -11.57 -18.47
N LEU A 60 -23.06 -11.96 -19.68
CA LEU A 60 -23.28 -11.11 -20.85
C LEU A 60 -24.77 -10.83 -21.12
N ASP A 61 -25.67 -11.08 -20.15
CA ASP A 61 -27.10 -10.78 -20.31
C ASP A 61 -27.34 -9.31 -20.69
N THR A 62 -28.36 -9.06 -21.51
CA THR A 62 -28.69 -7.71 -22.00
C THR A 62 -29.03 -6.74 -20.88
N THR A 63 -29.59 -7.23 -19.77
CA THR A 63 -30.02 -6.41 -18.64
C THR A 63 -28.97 -6.38 -17.53
N SER A 64 -28.71 -5.19 -16.99
CA SER A 64 -27.81 -5.03 -15.82
C SER A 64 -28.31 -5.75 -14.58
N TYR A 65 -29.63 -5.85 -14.38
CA TYR A 65 -30.24 -6.58 -13.26
C TYR A 65 -29.88 -8.07 -13.30
N THR A 66 -29.96 -8.69 -14.48
CA THR A 66 -29.61 -10.11 -14.63
C THR A 66 -28.13 -10.34 -14.49
N ARG A 67 -27.28 -9.53 -15.13
CA ARG A 67 -25.81 -9.61 -14.95
C ARG A 67 -25.41 -9.47 -13.48
N SER A 68 -25.99 -8.50 -12.77
CA SER A 68 -25.77 -8.32 -11.33
C SER A 68 -26.20 -9.56 -10.52
N LYS A 69 -27.29 -10.23 -10.94
CA LYS A 69 -27.81 -11.40 -10.24
C LYS A 69 -26.99 -12.66 -10.49
N VAL A 70 -26.46 -12.82 -11.70
CA VAL A 70 -25.51 -13.88 -12.05
C VAL A 70 -24.27 -13.76 -11.16
N ILE A 71 -23.68 -12.57 -11.06
CA ILE A 71 -22.48 -12.36 -10.25
C ILE A 71 -22.76 -12.65 -8.76
N GLN A 72 -23.88 -12.20 -8.21
CA GLN A 72 -24.30 -12.55 -6.84
C GLN A 72 -24.44 -14.07 -6.64
N THR A 73 -24.95 -14.78 -7.64
CA THR A 73 -25.11 -16.23 -7.59
C THR A 73 -23.75 -16.92 -7.56
N TRP A 74 -22.80 -16.45 -8.37
CA TRP A 74 -21.41 -16.92 -8.33
C TRP A 74 -20.72 -16.62 -7.00
N ILE A 75 -20.92 -15.44 -6.42
CA ILE A 75 -20.40 -15.10 -5.08
C ILE A 75 -20.88 -16.15 -4.06
N ALA A 76 -22.18 -16.44 -4.03
CA ALA A 76 -22.74 -17.43 -3.11
C ALA A 76 -22.16 -18.85 -3.33
N LEU A 77 -21.90 -19.23 -4.58
CA LEU A 77 -21.29 -20.53 -4.91
C LEU A 77 -19.82 -20.60 -4.47
N VAL A 78 -19.06 -19.51 -4.66
CA VAL A 78 -17.65 -19.41 -4.23
C VAL A 78 -17.56 -19.46 -2.71
N GLU A 79 -18.40 -18.69 -2.00
CA GLU A 79 -18.46 -18.68 -0.53
C GLU A 79 -18.83 -20.05 0.04
N ALA A 80 -19.74 -20.77 -0.63
CA ALA A 80 -20.12 -22.13 -0.28
C ALA A 80 -19.09 -23.21 -0.67
N LYS A 81 -17.98 -22.82 -1.33
CA LYS A 81 -16.95 -23.73 -1.87
C LYS A 81 -17.52 -24.80 -2.82
N LYS A 82 -18.50 -24.42 -3.63
CA LYS A 82 -19.18 -25.32 -4.59
C LYS A 82 -18.73 -25.13 -6.04
N VAL A 83 -17.72 -24.29 -6.29
CA VAL A 83 -17.16 -24.03 -7.62
C VAL A 83 -16.00 -24.99 -7.89
N PRO A 84 -16.06 -25.80 -8.96
CA PRO A 84 -14.94 -26.65 -9.38
C PRO A 84 -13.75 -25.84 -9.88
N LEU A 85 -12.53 -26.34 -9.64
CA LEU A 85 -11.28 -25.65 -10.01
C LEU A 85 -11.23 -25.21 -11.48
N LYS A 86 -11.76 -26.03 -12.40
CA LYS A 86 -11.76 -25.75 -13.84
C LYS A 86 -12.52 -24.47 -14.24
N PHE A 87 -13.46 -24.00 -13.42
CA PHE A 87 -14.21 -22.77 -13.67
C PHE A 87 -13.51 -21.53 -13.09
N LEU A 88 -12.53 -21.68 -12.19
CA LEU A 88 -11.87 -20.52 -11.57
C LEU A 88 -11.24 -19.55 -12.58
N PRO A 89 -10.53 -20.00 -13.64
CA PRO A 89 -9.99 -19.09 -14.64
C PRO A 89 -11.08 -18.29 -15.34
N SER A 90 -12.11 -18.97 -15.86
CA SER A 90 -13.15 -18.36 -16.69
C SER A 90 -14.02 -17.38 -15.90
N ILE A 91 -14.40 -17.71 -14.68
CA ILE A 91 -15.20 -16.80 -13.83
C ILE A 91 -14.38 -15.61 -13.33
N THR A 92 -13.07 -15.78 -13.14
CA THR A 92 -12.18 -14.66 -12.79
C THR A 92 -12.11 -13.69 -13.97
N ASP A 93 -11.90 -14.19 -15.19
CA ASP A 93 -11.88 -13.38 -16.41
C ASP A 93 -13.23 -12.70 -16.66
N ALA A 94 -14.35 -13.40 -16.42
CA ALA A 94 -15.70 -12.84 -16.50
C ALA A 94 -15.92 -11.71 -15.48
N ALA A 95 -15.46 -11.87 -14.23
CA ALA A 95 -15.53 -10.84 -13.21
C ALA A 95 -14.68 -9.61 -13.57
N LEU A 96 -13.44 -9.82 -14.04
CA LEU A 96 -12.55 -8.76 -14.51
C LEU A 96 -13.20 -7.96 -15.65
N GLY A 97 -13.79 -8.64 -16.64
CA GLY A 97 -14.51 -8.02 -17.75
C GLY A 97 -15.79 -7.27 -17.36
N ARG A 98 -16.22 -7.35 -16.09
CA ARG A 98 -17.36 -6.61 -15.51
C ARG A 98 -16.95 -5.44 -14.62
N LEU A 99 -15.67 -5.24 -14.34
CA LEU A 99 -15.19 -4.07 -13.60
C LEU A 99 -15.47 -2.75 -14.32
N GLU A 100 -15.57 -2.76 -15.64
CA GLU A 100 -15.85 -1.57 -16.47
C GLU A 100 -17.30 -1.54 -16.99
N ASP A 101 -18.21 -2.30 -16.35
CA ASP A 101 -19.62 -2.29 -16.75
C ASP A 101 -20.22 -0.89 -16.63
N LYS A 102 -21.16 -0.53 -17.52
CA LYS A 102 -21.90 0.73 -17.44
C LYS A 102 -22.73 0.82 -16.16
N ALA A 103 -23.30 -0.30 -15.72
CA ALA A 103 -24.14 -0.36 -14.54
C ALA A 103 -23.31 -0.51 -13.27
N THR A 104 -23.45 0.46 -12.36
CA THR A 104 -22.77 0.47 -11.05
C THR A 104 -22.96 -0.82 -10.27
N GLN A 105 -24.18 -1.38 -10.25
CA GLN A 105 -24.45 -2.59 -9.48
C GLN A 105 -23.65 -3.80 -9.99
N VAL A 106 -23.37 -3.85 -11.30
CA VAL A 106 -22.57 -4.91 -11.91
C VAL A 106 -21.10 -4.74 -11.51
N ARG A 107 -20.55 -3.51 -11.59
CA ARG A 107 -19.18 -3.22 -11.14
C ARG A 107 -18.98 -3.56 -9.66
N LYS A 108 -19.92 -3.14 -8.81
CA LYS A 108 -19.94 -3.43 -7.37
C LYS A 108 -19.82 -4.93 -7.13
N TYR A 109 -20.69 -5.74 -7.72
CA TYR A 109 -20.66 -7.19 -7.52
C TYR A 109 -19.46 -7.85 -8.18
N ALA A 110 -18.92 -7.31 -9.28
CA ALA A 110 -17.70 -7.81 -9.88
C ALA A 110 -16.51 -7.70 -8.92
N ILE A 111 -16.35 -6.54 -8.24
CA ILE A 111 -15.33 -6.37 -7.20
C ILE A 111 -15.56 -7.36 -6.04
N GLN A 112 -16.81 -7.53 -5.59
CA GLN A 112 -17.13 -8.50 -4.53
C GLN A 112 -16.82 -9.94 -4.93
N LEU A 113 -17.06 -10.32 -6.19
CA LEU A 113 -16.72 -11.65 -6.70
C LEU A 113 -15.21 -11.87 -6.72
N LEU A 114 -14.43 -10.91 -7.19
CA LEU A 114 -12.97 -10.99 -7.11
C LEU A 114 -12.48 -11.12 -5.66
N ARG A 115 -13.09 -10.38 -4.73
CA ARG A 115 -12.80 -10.49 -3.29
C ARG A 115 -13.09 -11.90 -2.77
N ALA A 116 -14.28 -12.43 -3.07
CA ALA A 116 -14.68 -13.78 -2.66
C ALA A 116 -13.76 -14.86 -3.24
N LEU A 117 -13.32 -14.71 -4.51
CA LEU A 117 -12.37 -15.60 -5.15
C LEU A 117 -11.00 -15.58 -4.47
N ILE A 118 -10.52 -14.42 -4.03
CA ILE A 118 -9.29 -14.30 -3.23
C ILE A 118 -9.49 -14.96 -1.85
N GLU A 119 -10.58 -14.66 -1.14
CA GLU A 119 -10.84 -15.18 0.21
C GLU A 119 -11.02 -16.70 0.25
N ARG A 120 -11.54 -17.29 -0.84
CA ARG A 120 -11.84 -18.74 -0.96
C ARG A 120 -10.94 -19.43 -1.97
N ASN A 121 -9.77 -18.87 -2.25
CA ASN A 121 -8.83 -19.44 -3.19
C ASN A 121 -8.29 -20.81 -2.72
N PRO A 122 -7.98 -21.73 -3.65
CA PRO A 122 -7.40 -23.04 -3.33
C PRO A 122 -5.86 -23.04 -3.21
N PHE A 123 -5.20 -21.90 -3.40
CA PHE A 123 -3.76 -21.80 -3.61
C PHE A 123 -2.96 -21.41 -2.36
N GLY A 124 -3.63 -20.92 -1.32
CA GLY A 124 -3.03 -20.66 0.00
C GLY A 124 -3.42 -19.32 0.62
N PHE A 125 -2.82 -19.04 1.78
CA PHE A 125 -3.02 -17.79 2.53
C PHE A 125 -2.15 -16.64 2.02
N GLU A 126 -1.00 -16.94 1.43
CA GLU A 126 -0.15 -15.95 0.78
C GLU A 126 -0.17 -16.19 -0.72
N LEU A 127 -0.43 -15.15 -1.50
CA LEU A 127 -0.62 -15.18 -2.95
C LEU A 127 0.40 -14.26 -3.63
N LYS A 128 1.67 -14.39 -3.25
CA LYS A 128 2.77 -13.64 -3.86
C LYS A 128 3.20 -14.29 -5.16
N LEU A 129 3.10 -13.55 -6.26
CA LEU A 129 3.49 -14.04 -7.58
C LEU A 129 4.96 -14.48 -7.60
N SER A 130 5.87 -13.67 -7.05
CA SER A 130 7.30 -13.98 -7.04
C SER A 130 7.67 -15.25 -6.28
N GLU A 131 6.97 -15.57 -5.18
CA GLU A 131 7.21 -16.81 -4.43
C GLU A 131 6.64 -18.03 -5.16
N HIS A 132 5.44 -17.93 -5.73
CA HIS A 132 4.83 -19.02 -6.50
C HIS A 132 5.62 -19.32 -7.77
N THR A 133 6.12 -18.30 -8.48
CA THR A 133 6.98 -18.48 -9.65
C THR A 133 8.28 -19.22 -9.29
N LYS A 134 8.93 -18.87 -8.17
CA LYS A 134 10.12 -19.59 -7.70
C LYS A 134 9.83 -21.05 -7.34
N LEU A 135 8.70 -21.31 -6.68
CA LEU A 135 8.28 -22.67 -6.32
C LEU A 135 8.00 -23.51 -7.58
N TYR A 136 7.34 -22.92 -8.58
CA TYR A 136 7.12 -23.53 -9.88
C TYR A 136 8.44 -23.87 -10.59
N GLU A 137 9.37 -22.90 -10.69
CA GLU A 137 10.68 -23.10 -11.32
C GLU A 137 11.48 -24.22 -10.63
N ASN A 138 11.49 -24.24 -9.30
CA ASN A 138 12.14 -25.29 -8.52
C ASN A 138 11.51 -26.67 -8.76
N ALA A 139 10.17 -26.76 -8.78
CA ALA A 139 9.47 -28.02 -9.04
C ALA A 139 9.75 -28.55 -10.46
N VAL A 140 9.75 -27.67 -11.46
CA VAL A 140 10.10 -28.02 -12.85
C VAL A 140 11.56 -28.47 -12.95
N ALA A 141 12.49 -27.80 -12.25
CA ALA A 141 13.89 -28.19 -12.23
C ALA A 141 14.10 -29.57 -11.59
N GLN A 142 13.43 -29.86 -10.47
CA GLN A 142 13.48 -31.17 -9.81
C GLN A 142 12.93 -32.29 -10.70
N LEU A 143 11.82 -32.04 -11.41
CA LEU A 143 11.29 -33.01 -12.38
C LEU A 143 12.30 -33.26 -13.50
N LYS A 144 12.85 -32.21 -14.11
CA LYS A 144 13.87 -32.34 -15.18
C LYS A 144 15.10 -33.10 -14.74
N GLU A 145 15.68 -32.75 -13.59
CA GLU A 145 16.85 -33.44 -13.05
C GLU A 145 16.56 -34.92 -12.77
N LYS A 146 15.38 -35.23 -12.23
CA LYS A 146 14.98 -36.61 -11.97
C LYS A 146 14.79 -37.38 -13.29
N THR A 147 14.11 -36.81 -14.28
CA THR A 147 13.92 -37.41 -15.60
C THR A 147 15.25 -37.62 -16.32
N GLU A 148 16.19 -36.68 -16.22
CA GLU A 148 17.55 -36.82 -16.78
C GLU A 148 18.34 -37.95 -16.11
N ARG A 149 18.34 -38.02 -14.77
CA ARG A 149 18.97 -39.11 -14.01
C ARG A 149 18.37 -40.48 -14.34
N LEU A 150 17.05 -40.55 -14.50
CA LEU A 150 16.34 -41.78 -14.88
C LEU A 150 16.69 -42.19 -16.31
N THR A 151 16.72 -41.24 -17.25
CA THR A 151 17.12 -41.48 -18.64
C THR A 151 18.57 -41.98 -18.72
N GLN A 152 19.47 -41.45 -17.89
CA GLN A 152 20.86 -41.87 -17.83
C GLN A 152 21.00 -43.28 -17.25
N ARG A 153 20.29 -43.59 -16.16
CA ARG A 153 20.27 -44.93 -15.55
C ARG A 153 19.67 -45.98 -16.48
N ALA A 154 18.60 -45.65 -17.21
CA ALA A 154 18.02 -46.54 -18.21
C ALA A 154 19.00 -46.87 -19.35
N LYS A 155 19.80 -45.89 -19.80
CA LYS A 155 20.86 -46.11 -20.80
C LYS A 155 21.97 -47.02 -20.27
N GLU A 156 22.35 -46.89 -18.99
CA GLU A 156 23.36 -47.74 -18.33
C GLU A 156 22.89 -49.19 -18.15
N ILE A 157 21.61 -49.40 -17.78
CA ILE A 157 21.00 -50.73 -17.68
C ILE A 157 20.90 -51.40 -19.06
N SER A 158 20.46 -50.64 -20.07
CA SER A 158 20.38 -51.10 -21.47
C SER A 158 21.75 -51.48 -22.04
N ALA A 159 22.80 -50.75 -21.68
CA ALA A 159 24.18 -51.06 -22.08
C ALA A 159 24.70 -52.34 -21.37
N SER A 160 24.31 -52.55 -20.11
CA SER A 160 24.72 -53.72 -19.33
C SER A 160 24.04 -55.01 -19.81
N GLN A 161 22.77 -54.94 -20.23
CA GLN A 161 22.04 -56.09 -20.81
C GLN A 161 22.55 -56.47 -22.22
N LYS A 162 23.02 -55.51 -23.03
CA LYS A 162 23.66 -55.79 -24.33
C LYS A 162 25.00 -56.52 -24.20
N ASN A 163 25.77 -56.25 -23.15
CA ASN A 163 27.03 -56.95 -22.91
C ASN A 163 26.83 -58.41 -22.44
N ASN A 164 25.71 -58.73 -21.79
CA ASN A 164 25.44 -60.09 -21.28
C ASN A 164 24.85 -61.04 -22.35
N SER A 165 24.28 -60.51 -23.43
CA SER A 165 23.76 -61.29 -24.57
C SER A 165 24.83 -61.64 -25.62
N GLN A 166 26.03 -61.05 -25.54
CA GLN A 166 27.15 -61.32 -26.44
C GLN A 166 28.06 -62.48 -25.98
N ALA A 167 27.88 -63.01 -24.76
CA ALA A 167 28.67 -64.14 -24.24
C ALA A 167 28.16 -65.53 -24.68
N SER A 168 27.04 -65.63 -25.40
CA SER A 168 26.40 -66.92 -25.76
C SER A 168 26.28 -67.22 -27.26
N LYS A 169 26.89 -66.40 -28.14
CA LYS A 169 26.88 -66.64 -29.61
C LYS A 169 28.24 -66.40 -30.26
N GLU A 170 29.24 -67.19 -29.87
CA GLU A 170 30.43 -67.42 -30.72
C GLU A 170 30.75 -68.92 -30.77
N SER A 171 30.09 -69.62 -31.69
CA SER A 171 30.68 -70.75 -32.41
C SER A 171 29.85 -71.04 -33.65
N GLY A 172 30.42 -70.75 -34.83
CA GLY A 172 30.01 -71.42 -36.06
C GLY A 172 29.78 -70.54 -37.29
N SER A 173 30.86 -70.40 -38.06
CA SER A 173 30.88 -70.44 -39.54
C SER A 173 30.68 -69.14 -40.34
N THR A 174 31.79 -68.80 -40.99
CA THR A 174 32.07 -67.98 -42.17
C THR A 174 31.22 -68.31 -43.41
N ALA A 175 30.84 -67.31 -44.20
CA ALA A 175 31.33 -67.09 -45.58
C ALA A 175 30.43 -66.13 -46.40
N ASP A 176 31.12 -65.26 -47.16
CA ASP A 176 30.84 -64.75 -48.50
C ASP A 176 29.83 -63.62 -48.79
N THR A 177 30.42 -62.42 -48.92
CA THR A 177 30.49 -61.53 -50.12
C THR A 177 29.28 -61.29 -51.06
N GLU A 178 29.00 -59.97 -51.17
CA GLU A 178 28.88 -59.13 -52.38
C GLU A 178 27.58 -59.03 -53.20
N ASN A 179 27.27 -57.73 -53.46
CA ASN A 179 26.53 -57.12 -54.58
C ASN A 179 25.01 -57.35 -54.67
N ALA A 180 24.19 -56.47 -55.22
CA ALA A 180 24.23 -55.05 -55.61
C ALA A 180 22.79 -54.74 -56.11
N GLU A 181 22.46 -53.44 -56.20
CA GLU A 181 21.48 -52.83 -57.12
C GLU A 181 19.97 -53.15 -56.92
N GLU A 182 19.18 -52.13 -56.54
CA GLU A 182 18.37 -51.24 -57.40
C GLU A 182 17.01 -51.82 -57.79
N GLY A 183 15.98 -50.97 -57.80
CA GLY A 183 14.78 -51.21 -58.59
C GLY A 183 13.46 -50.95 -57.91
N LEU A 184 12.97 -49.73 -58.10
CA LEU A 184 11.58 -49.28 -57.97
C LEU A 184 10.60 -50.18 -58.76
N ASP A 185 9.39 -50.41 -58.24
CA ASP A 185 8.11 -49.87 -58.80
C ASP A 185 6.87 -50.77 -58.57
N THR A 186 5.74 -50.10 -58.42
CA THR A 186 4.33 -50.53 -58.64
C THR A 186 3.58 -51.41 -57.64
N THR A 187 2.68 -50.76 -56.89
CA THR A 187 1.30 -51.21 -56.54
C THR A 187 0.46 -51.48 -57.81
N PRO A 188 -0.80 -52.01 -57.82
CA PRO A 188 -1.78 -52.22 -56.71
C PRO A 188 -2.71 -53.48 -56.82
N LYS A 189 -3.51 -53.77 -55.78
CA LYS A 189 -4.92 -54.29 -55.77
C LYS A 189 -5.24 -54.86 -54.37
N GLN A 190 -6.17 -54.30 -53.58
CA GLN A 190 -7.64 -54.37 -53.56
C GLN A 190 -8.28 -55.73 -53.18
N SER A 191 -9.08 -55.63 -52.09
CA SER A 191 -10.32 -56.33 -51.69
C SER A 191 -10.30 -57.80 -51.25
N ASP A 192 -10.67 -57.97 -49.97
CA ASP A 192 -11.75 -58.81 -49.41
C ASP A 192 -11.89 -60.28 -49.88
N ASP A 193 -11.83 -61.24 -48.95
CA ASP A 193 -13.02 -61.96 -48.42
C ASP A 193 -12.67 -63.23 -47.61
N GLU A 194 -13.48 -63.46 -46.57
CA GLU A 194 -13.87 -64.67 -45.81
C GLU A 194 -13.01 -65.95 -45.63
N GLY A 195 -13.03 -66.50 -44.40
CA GLY A 195 -13.42 -67.91 -44.20
C GLY A 195 -12.47 -68.89 -43.47
N MET A 196 -12.71 -69.07 -42.16
CA MET A 196 -12.82 -70.32 -41.37
C MET A 196 -11.72 -71.42 -41.29
N ASP A 197 -11.51 -71.83 -40.03
CA ASP A 197 -11.19 -73.16 -39.47
C ASP A 197 -9.80 -73.81 -39.66
N ALA A 198 -9.07 -73.98 -38.55
CA ALA A 198 -8.99 -75.27 -37.84
C ALA A 198 -8.03 -75.22 -36.61
N ALA A 199 -8.42 -75.96 -35.57
CA ALA A 199 -7.89 -76.02 -34.20
C ALA A 199 -6.43 -76.50 -34.02
N PRO A 200 -5.90 -76.37 -32.79
CA PRO A 200 -5.27 -77.52 -32.14
C PRO A 200 -5.76 -77.80 -30.71
N GLU A 201 -5.76 -79.07 -30.35
CA GLU A 201 -6.08 -79.63 -29.02
C GLU A 201 -4.93 -79.47 -28.01
N ASP A 202 -5.34 -79.46 -26.73
CA ASP A 202 -4.60 -79.28 -25.47
C ASP A 202 -3.51 -80.32 -25.16
N ASP A 203 -2.42 -79.87 -24.50
CA ASP A 203 -1.94 -80.40 -23.19
C ASP A 203 -0.82 -79.48 -22.59
N PRO A 204 -0.48 -79.54 -21.28
CA PRO A 204 -0.79 -78.50 -20.28
C PRO A 204 0.41 -77.61 -19.85
N PRO A 205 0.17 -76.46 -19.17
CA PRO A 205 1.23 -75.54 -18.77
C PRO A 205 1.91 -75.98 -17.46
N LEU A 206 3.24 -76.10 -17.50
CA LEU A 206 4.10 -76.12 -16.31
C LEU A 206 4.47 -74.68 -15.96
N GLU A 207 3.98 -74.21 -14.81
CA GLU A 207 4.37 -72.97 -14.16
C GLU A 207 5.89 -72.90 -13.98
N PHE A 208 6.51 -71.87 -14.56
CA PHE A 208 7.82 -71.38 -14.16
C PHE A 208 7.60 -70.01 -13.52
N SER A 209 7.86 -69.93 -12.21
CA SER A 209 7.72 -68.73 -11.39
C SER A 209 8.67 -67.64 -11.87
N ASP A 210 8.10 -66.58 -12.43
CA ASP A 210 8.76 -65.35 -12.87
C ASP A 210 8.83 -64.36 -11.68
N GLU A 211 9.71 -64.64 -10.71
CA GLU A 211 9.91 -63.75 -9.54
C GLU A 211 10.78 -62.51 -9.86
N GLY A 212 11.27 -62.37 -11.11
CA GLY A 212 12.13 -61.26 -11.53
C GLY A 212 11.42 -60.12 -12.27
N SER A 213 10.28 -60.39 -12.92
CA SER A 213 9.51 -59.36 -13.65
C SER A 213 8.59 -58.56 -12.74
N GLU A 214 8.06 -59.16 -11.67
CA GLU A 214 7.15 -58.46 -10.74
C GLU A 214 7.86 -57.35 -9.96
N GLU A 215 9.13 -57.55 -9.55
CA GLU A 215 9.92 -56.51 -8.87
C GLU A 215 10.29 -55.36 -9.81
N GLU A 216 10.64 -55.60 -11.09
CA GLU A 216 10.94 -54.54 -12.06
C GLU A 216 9.67 -53.76 -12.48
N GLU A 217 8.53 -54.44 -12.61
CA GLU A 217 7.24 -53.81 -12.92
C GLU A 217 6.71 -52.95 -11.76
N ASP A 218 6.83 -53.40 -10.51
CA ASP A 218 6.41 -52.60 -9.35
C ASP A 218 7.32 -51.36 -9.16
N ASP A 219 8.61 -51.49 -9.44
CA ASP A 219 9.57 -50.38 -9.43
C ASP A 219 9.27 -49.34 -10.54
N GLU A 220 8.85 -49.76 -11.74
CA GLU A 220 8.42 -48.86 -12.83
C GLU A 220 7.05 -48.20 -12.55
N ARG A 221 6.12 -48.92 -11.94
CA ARG A 221 4.81 -48.36 -11.52
C ARG A 221 4.98 -47.30 -10.44
N GLU A 222 5.82 -47.56 -9.43
CA GLU A 222 6.09 -46.59 -8.36
C GLU A 222 6.81 -45.34 -8.91
N LYS A 223 7.73 -45.48 -9.87
CA LYS A 223 8.37 -44.36 -10.59
C LYS A 223 7.35 -43.51 -11.37
N THR A 224 6.46 -44.16 -12.11
CA THR A 224 5.43 -43.48 -12.91
C THR A 224 4.41 -42.74 -12.03
N GLU A 225 4.10 -43.28 -10.85
CA GLU A 225 3.26 -42.61 -9.85
C GLU A 225 3.92 -41.35 -9.27
N GLU A 226 5.21 -41.41 -8.94
CA GLU A 226 5.94 -40.25 -8.41
C GLU A 226 6.10 -39.12 -9.43
N GLU A 227 6.34 -39.44 -10.71
CA GLU A 227 6.38 -38.45 -11.79
C GLU A 227 5.01 -37.78 -11.95
N LYS A 228 3.92 -38.56 -12.00
CA LYS A 228 2.55 -38.02 -12.03
C LYS A 228 2.24 -37.15 -10.81
N LYS A 229 2.77 -37.47 -9.64
CA LYS A 229 2.64 -36.64 -8.43
C LYS A 229 3.35 -35.30 -8.61
N MET A 230 4.57 -35.30 -9.14
CA MET A 230 5.32 -34.05 -9.41
C MET A 230 4.68 -33.21 -10.52
N GLU A 231 4.16 -33.82 -11.58
CA GLU A 231 3.39 -33.12 -12.62
C GLU A 231 2.15 -32.42 -12.05
N LYS A 232 1.41 -33.07 -11.14
CA LYS A 232 0.28 -32.43 -10.44
C LYS A 232 0.70 -31.24 -9.60
N VAL A 233 1.87 -31.30 -8.96
CA VAL A 233 2.42 -30.18 -8.18
C VAL A 233 2.80 -29.01 -9.10
N ILE A 234 3.40 -29.30 -10.26
CA ILE A 234 3.72 -28.27 -11.27
C ILE A 234 2.44 -27.62 -11.79
N GLN A 235 1.41 -28.42 -12.12
CA GLN A 235 0.11 -27.90 -12.56
C GLN A 235 -0.53 -27.02 -11.48
N TYR A 236 -0.47 -27.43 -10.22
CA TYR A 236 -0.98 -26.63 -9.10
C TYR A 236 -0.32 -25.24 -9.04
N TYR A 237 1.02 -25.17 -9.12
CA TYR A 237 1.71 -23.88 -9.10
C TYR A 237 1.44 -23.07 -10.37
N GLN A 238 1.32 -23.72 -11.53
CA GLN A 238 0.95 -23.06 -12.78
C GLN A 238 -0.44 -22.42 -12.68
N ASP A 239 -1.42 -23.13 -12.14
CA ASP A 239 -2.79 -22.63 -11.92
C ASP A 239 -2.79 -21.47 -10.91
N ALA A 240 -2.00 -21.57 -9.84
CA ALA A 240 -1.84 -20.50 -8.86
C ALA A 240 -1.26 -19.23 -9.48
N ILE A 241 -0.17 -19.35 -10.24
CA ILE A 241 0.48 -18.23 -10.95
C ILE A 241 -0.51 -17.57 -11.90
N GLN A 242 -1.25 -18.37 -12.66
CA GLN A 242 -2.27 -17.89 -13.59
C GLN A 242 -3.40 -17.13 -12.87
N PHE A 243 -3.87 -17.64 -11.73
CA PHE A 243 -4.88 -16.96 -10.92
C PHE A 243 -4.38 -15.62 -10.38
N ILE A 244 -3.18 -15.59 -9.78
CA ILE A 244 -2.58 -14.37 -9.24
C ILE A 244 -2.36 -13.34 -10.35
N THR A 245 -1.89 -13.78 -11.52
CA THR A 245 -1.67 -12.90 -12.69
C THR A 245 -2.97 -12.25 -13.16
N ARG A 246 -4.08 -13.00 -13.20
CA ARG A 246 -5.41 -12.44 -13.52
C ARG A 246 -5.84 -11.40 -12.49
N ILE A 247 -5.68 -11.67 -11.19
CA ILE A 247 -5.98 -10.68 -10.16
C ILE A 247 -5.15 -9.41 -10.34
N HIS A 248 -3.84 -9.53 -10.60
CA HIS A 248 -2.97 -8.38 -10.88
C HIS A 248 -3.46 -7.52 -12.06
N GLN A 249 -4.00 -8.13 -13.13
CA GLN A 249 -4.56 -7.39 -14.27
C GLN A 249 -5.77 -6.53 -13.89
N GLY A 250 -6.55 -6.97 -12.90
CA GLY A 250 -7.70 -6.21 -12.39
C GLY A 250 -7.35 -5.05 -11.47
N MET A 251 -6.21 -5.11 -10.77
CA MET A 251 -5.84 -4.13 -9.73
C MET A 251 -5.78 -2.68 -10.23
N PRO A 252 -5.20 -2.37 -11.42
CA PRO A 252 -5.24 -1.00 -11.96
C PRO A 252 -6.66 -0.49 -12.20
N VAL A 253 -7.58 -1.36 -12.63
CA VAL A 253 -8.98 -0.98 -12.87
C VAL A 253 -9.69 -0.71 -11.54
N VAL A 254 -9.52 -1.57 -10.54
CA VAL A 254 -10.06 -1.34 -9.18
C VAL A 254 -9.45 -0.07 -8.56
N SER A 255 -8.16 0.20 -8.80
CA SER A 255 -7.52 1.45 -8.34
C SER A 255 -8.14 2.69 -8.97
N LYS A 256 -8.57 2.64 -10.24
CA LYS A 256 -9.32 3.74 -10.87
C LYS A 256 -10.70 3.92 -10.24
N LEU A 257 -11.35 2.82 -9.83
CA LEU A 257 -12.67 2.83 -9.18
C LEU A 257 -12.66 3.47 -7.79
N LEU A 258 -11.51 3.56 -7.11
CA LEU A 258 -11.35 4.38 -5.89
C LEU A 258 -11.65 5.86 -6.13
N GLY A 259 -11.44 6.36 -7.36
CA GLY A 259 -11.76 7.72 -7.77
C GLY A 259 -13.16 7.88 -8.40
N SER A 260 -14.01 6.85 -8.33
CA SER A 260 -15.36 6.89 -8.90
C SER A 260 -16.25 7.91 -8.18
N LYS A 261 -17.17 8.54 -8.92
CA LYS A 261 -18.23 9.38 -8.33
C LYS A 261 -19.29 8.55 -7.60
N VAL A 262 -19.29 7.23 -7.78
CA VAL A 262 -20.25 6.35 -7.15
C VAL A 262 -19.63 5.74 -5.90
N ASN A 263 -20.16 6.12 -4.73
CA ASN A 263 -19.66 5.67 -3.43
C ASN A 263 -19.58 4.14 -3.30
N ALA A 264 -20.53 3.39 -3.87
CA ALA A 264 -20.49 1.93 -3.85
C ALA A 264 -19.23 1.36 -4.53
N ASP A 265 -18.76 1.95 -5.64
CA ASP A 265 -17.54 1.51 -6.30
C ASP A 265 -16.33 1.74 -5.38
N VAL A 266 -16.29 2.89 -4.69
CA VAL A 266 -15.20 3.27 -3.79
C VAL A 266 -15.12 2.33 -2.58
N LEU A 267 -16.26 2.07 -1.93
CA LEU A 267 -16.32 1.21 -0.74
C LEU A 267 -15.90 -0.24 -1.03
N GLU A 268 -16.38 -0.82 -2.12
CA GLU A 268 -15.96 -2.18 -2.51
C GLU A 268 -14.49 -2.22 -2.93
N SER A 269 -13.99 -1.19 -3.62
CA SER A 269 -12.57 -1.09 -4.01
C SER A 269 -11.66 -1.01 -2.78
N ILE A 270 -12.05 -0.28 -1.74
CA ILE A 270 -11.37 -0.25 -0.44
C ILE A 270 -11.28 -1.66 0.15
N GLN A 271 -12.40 -2.39 0.22
CA GLN A 271 -12.43 -3.75 0.77
C GLN A 271 -11.59 -4.74 -0.07
N PHE A 272 -11.59 -4.58 -1.38
CA PHE A 272 -10.76 -5.39 -2.28
C PHE A 272 -9.27 -5.24 -1.95
N PHE A 273 -8.74 -4.02 -1.85
CA PHE A 273 -7.32 -3.83 -1.56
C PHE A 273 -6.93 -4.26 -0.13
N VAL A 274 -7.82 -4.10 0.85
CA VAL A 274 -7.62 -4.65 2.20
C VAL A 274 -7.47 -6.17 2.14
N THR A 275 -8.36 -6.84 1.41
CA THR A 275 -8.31 -8.31 1.23
C THR A 275 -7.08 -8.74 0.45
N ALA A 276 -6.75 -8.06 -0.65
CA ALA A 276 -5.56 -8.36 -1.45
C ALA A 276 -4.27 -8.25 -0.62
N ASN A 277 -4.18 -7.25 0.27
CA ASN A 277 -3.03 -7.10 1.16
C ASN A 277 -3.00 -8.14 2.30
N GLU A 278 -4.16 -8.58 2.80
CA GLU A 278 -4.25 -9.70 3.76
C GLU A 278 -3.67 -10.98 3.17
N PHE A 279 -3.98 -11.27 1.91
CA PHE A 279 -3.43 -12.41 1.17
C PHE A 279 -2.05 -12.15 0.57
N LYS A 280 -1.37 -11.04 0.92
CA LYS A 280 -0.02 -10.71 0.45
C LYS A 280 0.13 -10.65 -1.07
N ILE A 281 -0.93 -10.30 -1.79
CA ILE A 281 -0.87 -10.06 -3.23
C ILE A 281 0.04 -8.86 -3.49
N GLU A 282 0.93 -8.99 -4.48
CA GLU A 282 1.89 -7.94 -4.83
C GLU A 282 1.15 -6.72 -5.39
N ASN A 283 1.78 -5.53 -5.32
CA ASN A 283 1.17 -4.24 -5.71
C ASN A 283 -0.07 -3.80 -4.91
N ALA A 284 -0.59 -4.61 -3.98
CA ALA A 284 -1.74 -4.23 -3.16
C ALA A 284 -1.43 -3.00 -2.30
N ALA A 285 -0.17 -2.85 -1.87
CA ALA A 285 0.31 -1.70 -1.12
C ALA A 285 0.14 -0.36 -1.87
N GLU A 286 0.26 -0.34 -3.20
CA GLU A 286 0.02 0.87 -4.01
C GLU A 286 -1.46 1.26 -4.00
N GLY A 287 -2.35 0.26 -4.01
CA GLY A 287 -3.79 0.46 -3.83
C GLY A 287 -4.12 1.01 -2.44
N ILE A 288 -3.50 0.46 -1.38
CA ILE A 288 -3.65 0.97 0.00
C ILE A 288 -3.20 2.43 0.09
N LYS A 289 -2.07 2.80 -0.54
CA LYS A 289 -1.61 4.19 -0.62
C LYS A 289 -2.60 5.08 -1.36
N SER A 290 -3.14 4.60 -2.48
CA SER A 290 -4.15 5.34 -3.27
C SER A 290 -5.44 5.59 -2.48
N MET A 291 -5.83 4.66 -1.58
CA MET A 291 -6.95 4.85 -0.66
C MET A 291 -6.72 5.96 0.37
N LEU A 292 -5.46 6.29 0.71
CA LEU A 292 -5.15 7.27 1.76
C LEU A 292 -5.71 8.65 1.44
N VAL A 293 -5.68 9.06 0.17
CA VAL A 293 -6.18 10.36 -0.29
C VAL A 293 -7.70 10.49 -0.08
N LEU A 294 -8.42 9.38 0.04
CA LEU A 294 -9.87 9.38 0.28
C LEU A 294 -10.25 9.86 1.68
N ILE A 295 -9.29 10.03 2.59
CA ILE A 295 -9.54 10.67 3.89
C ILE A 295 -10.05 12.12 3.73
N TRP A 296 -9.76 12.77 2.61
CA TRP A 296 -10.25 14.10 2.26
C TRP A 296 -11.67 14.09 1.66
N SER A 297 -12.30 12.93 1.49
CA SER A 297 -13.64 12.82 0.91
C SER A 297 -14.68 13.58 1.73
N LYS A 298 -15.66 14.17 1.04
CA LYS A 298 -16.81 14.81 1.68
C LYS A 298 -17.78 13.78 2.29
N GLU A 299 -17.72 12.54 1.83
CA GLU A 299 -18.61 11.47 2.27
C GLU A 299 -18.09 10.79 3.53
N THR A 300 -18.87 10.83 4.61
CA THR A 300 -18.51 10.21 5.90
C THR A 300 -18.32 8.71 5.78
N ALA A 301 -19.15 8.01 5.00
CA ALA A 301 -19.02 6.57 4.78
C ALA A 301 -17.66 6.18 4.17
N THR A 302 -17.16 6.96 3.22
CA THR A 302 -15.85 6.75 2.58
C THR A 302 -14.72 6.99 3.57
N LYS A 303 -14.79 8.07 4.37
CA LYS A 303 -13.82 8.35 5.44
C LYS A 303 -13.77 7.23 6.47
N ASP A 304 -14.93 6.78 6.95
CA ASP A 304 -15.00 5.71 7.95
C ASP A 304 -14.48 4.38 7.39
N ALA A 305 -14.76 4.08 6.12
CA ALA A 305 -14.20 2.90 5.45
C ALA A 305 -12.67 2.93 5.36
N VAL A 306 -12.08 4.09 5.04
CA VAL A 306 -10.61 4.26 5.04
C VAL A 306 -10.05 4.08 6.46
N ILE A 307 -10.68 4.67 7.47
CA ILE A 307 -10.24 4.56 8.87
C ILE A 307 -10.28 3.10 9.34
N GLU A 308 -11.36 2.37 9.08
CA GLU A 308 -11.47 0.96 9.46
C GLU A 308 -10.49 0.08 8.66
N ALA A 309 -10.24 0.38 7.39
CA ALA A 309 -9.22 -0.29 6.60
C ALA A 309 -7.82 -0.10 7.21
N TYR A 310 -7.40 1.13 7.49
CA TYR A 310 -6.09 1.43 8.08
C TYR A 310 -5.96 0.90 9.51
N LYS A 311 -7.04 0.89 10.29
CA LYS A 311 -7.09 0.25 11.60
C LYS A 311 -6.85 -1.26 11.50
N LYS A 312 -7.54 -1.95 10.58
CA LYS A 312 -7.35 -3.39 10.36
C LYS A 312 -5.92 -3.72 9.92
N LEU A 313 -5.33 -2.88 9.08
CA LEU A 313 -4.02 -3.11 8.49
C LEU A 313 -2.83 -2.75 9.41
N TYR A 314 -2.94 -1.68 10.19
CA TYR A 314 -1.78 -1.11 10.91
C TYR A 314 -1.95 -1.07 12.43
N ILE A 315 -3.18 -1.10 12.95
CA ILE A 315 -3.46 -1.01 14.41
C ILE A 315 -3.71 -2.40 15.00
N ILE A 316 -4.45 -3.26 14.32
CA ILE A 316 -4.78 -4.60 14.84
C ILE A 316 -3.57 -5.53 14.63
N PRO A 317 -2.90 -6.01 15.69
CA PRO A 317 -1.78 -6.93 15.55
C PRO A 317 -2.25 -8.33 15.11
N PRO A 318 -1.39 -9.11 14.44
CA PRO A 318 -1.69 -10.50 14.14
C PRO A 318 -1.77 -11.33 15.43
N LYS A 319 -2.62 -12.35 15.45
CA LYS A 319 -2.81 -13.27 16.59
C LYS A 319 -1.55 -14.03 17.02
N SER A 320 -0.49 -14.00 16.21
CA SER A 320 0.81 -14.60 16.50
C SER A 320 1.64 -13.79 17.51
N LEU A 321 1.34 -12.51 17.69
CA LEU A 321 2.07 -11.68 18.64
C LEU A 321 1.64 -12.03 20.08
N PRO A 322 2.59 -12.14 21.05
CA PRO A 322 2.23 -12.34 22.45
C PRO A 322 1.28 -11.23 22.93
N ASP A 323 0.27 -11.61 23.71
CA ASP A 323 -0.76 -10.70 24.24
C ASP A 323 -0.22 -9.86 25.42
N GLN A 324 0.82 -9.08 25.14
CA GLN A 324 1.38 -8.09 26.03
C GLN A 324 1.03 -6.70 25.50
N PRO A 325 0.27 -5.88 26.26
CA PRO A 325 -0.20 -4.57 25.78
C PRO A 325 0.93 -3.68 25.24
N LYS A 326 2.08 -3.66 25.92
CA LYS A 326 3.23 -2.86 25.50
C LYS A 326 3.86 -3.32 24.18
N LEU A 327 3.85 -4.62 23.89
CA LEU A 327 4.37 -5.14 22.61
C LEU A 327 3.42 -4.79 21.46
N VAL A 328 2.12 -4.79 21.72
CA VAL A 328 1.11 -4.32 20.76
C VAL A 328 1.34 -2.85 20.41
N ASP A 329 1.52 -1.98 21.42
CA ASP A 329 1.77 -0.56 21.19
C ASP A 329 3.07 -0.31 20.40
N ILE A 330 4.14 -1.06 20.70
CA ILE A 330 5.41 -1.01 19.95
C ILE A 330 5.21 -1.47 18.51
N TYR A 331 4.41 -2.52 18.29
CA TYR A 331 4.08 -3.02 16.96
C TYR A 331 3.34 -1.96 16.13
N VAL A 332 2.31 -1.33 16.72
CA VAL A 332 1.55 -0.25 16.07
C VAL A 332 2.46 0.93 15.76
N ALA A 333 3.27 1.40 16.72
CA ALA A 333 4.21 2.49 16.51
C ALA A 333 5.19 2.20 15.35
N ASN A 334 5.75 0.98 15.30
CA ASN A 334 6.67 0.57 14.25
C ASN A 334 6.00 0.51 12.87
N ASN A 335 4.74 0.07 12.79
CA ASN A 335 3.98 0.03 11.55
C ASN A 335 3.75 1.43 10.96
N PHE A 336 3.32 2.39 11.80
CA PHE A 336 3.16 3.78 11.35
C PHE A 336 4.50 4.41 10.97
N VAL A 337 5.58 4.12 11.70
CA VAL A 337 6.92 4.60 11.34
C VAL A 337 7.34 4.07 9.97
N LYS A 338 7.13 2.78 9.70
CA LYS A 338 7.40 2.20 8.37
C LYS A 338 6.57 2.86 7.28
N LEU A 339 5.29 3.13 7.56
CA LEU A 339 4.38 3.79 6.62
C LEU A 339 4.89 5.19 6.25
N VAL A 340 5.17 6.04 7.25
CA VAL A 340 5.70 7.41 7.05
C VAL A 340 7.03 7.40 6.27
N LEU A 341 7.93 6.47 6.59
CA LEU A 341 9.25 6.42 5.96
C LEU A 341 9.23 5.97 4.50
N SER A 342 8.13 5.36 4.07
CA SER A 342 7.88 4.90 2.70
C SER A 342 6.94 5.80 1.91
N ALA A 343 6.44 6.87 2.53
CA ALA A 343 5.42 7.75 1.97
C ALA A 343 6.04 8.86 1.11
N SER A 344 5.34 9.23 0.04
CA SER A 344 5.64 10.42 -0.77
C SER A 344 5.16 11.71 -0.07
N THR A 345 5.58 12.89 -0.54
CA THR A 345 5.18 14.18 0.08
C THR A 345 3.67 14.37 0.12
N THR A 346 2.95 13.96 -0.93
CA THR A 346 1.47 14.04 -1.00
C THR A 346 0.80 13.03 -0.07
N GLU A 347 1.38 11.84 0.06
CA GLU A 347 0.94 10.81 1.00
C GLU A 347 1.13 11.26 2.45
N ILE A 348 2.22 11.97 2.77
CA ILE A 348 2.48 12.53 4.11
C ILE A 348 1.36 13.48 4.53
N THR A 349 0.91 14.39 3.65
CA THR A 349 -0.21 15.30 3.95
C THR A 349 -1.50 14.54 4.26
N SER A 350 -1.80 13.48 3.50
CA SER A 350 -3.00 12.68 3.75
C SER A 350 -2.86 11.80 4.99
N LEU A 351 -1.63 11.35 5.31
CA LEU A 351 -1.32 10.62 6.53
C LEU A 351 -1.44 11.51 7.77
N GLU A 352 -1.09 12.80 7.67
CA GLU A 352 -1.26 13.79 8.74
C GLU A 352 -2.74 13.94 9.13
N GLU A 353 -3.64 14.03 8.14
CA GLU A 353 -5.09 14.07 8.37
C GLU A 353 -5.62 12.74 8.96
N LEU A 354 -5.13 11.60 8.47
CA LEU A 354 -5.50 10.29 9.01
C LEU A 354 -5.08 10.15 10.48
N VAL A 355 -3.82 10.45 10.80
CA VAL A 355 -3.30 10.36 12.19
C VAL A 355 -4.07 11.30 13.12
N SER A 356 -4.36 12.53 12.68
CA SER A 356 -5.18 13.48 13.44
C SER A 356 -6.58 12.92 13.72
N THR A 357 -7.19 12.28 12.72
CA THR A 357 -8.50 11.62 12.87
C THR A 357 -8.45 10.40 13.80
N LEU A 358 -7.37 9.61 13.75
CA LEU A 358 -7.19 8.45 14.63
C LEU A 358 -7.01 8.85 16.10
N ILE A 359 -6.32 9.97 16.36
CA ILE A 359 -6.14 10.53 17.71
C ILE A 359 -7.47 11.06 18.24
N SER A 360 -8.19 11.89 17.46
CA SER A 360 -9.49 12.42 17.87
C SER A 360 -10.55 11.33 18.13
N LYS A 361 -10.49 10.21 17.40
CA LYS A 361 -11.35 9.02 17.64
C LYS A 361 -10.83 8.10 18.76
N GLY A 362 -9.69 8.39 19.39
CA GLY A 362 -9.10 7.57 20.45
C GLY A 362 -8.59 6.19 20.00
N LEU A 363 -8.35 6.00 18.70
CA LEU A 363 -7.88 4.74 18.12
C LEU A 363 -6.36 4.56 18.29
N LEU A 364 -5.62 5.67 18.35
CA LEU A 364 -4.21 5.68 18.75
C LEU A 364 -4.13 6.02 20.25
N THR A 365 -3.70 5.06 21.06
CA THR A 365 -3.71 5.20 22.52
C THR A 365 -2.56 6.06 23.02
N GLN A 366 -2.69 6.59 24.24
CA GLN A 366 -1.60 7.30 24.92
C GLN A 366 -0.36 6.43 25.14
N SER A 367 -0.54 5.11 25.25
CA SER A 367 0.57 4.14 25.34
C SER A 367 1.35 4.04 24.02
N THR A 368 0.65 3.99 22.88
CA THR A 368 1.27 4.04 21.55
C THR A 368 2.06 5.35 21.34
N ILE A 369 1.52 6.49 21.80
CA ILE A 369 2.21 7.80 21.77
C ILE A 369 3.46 7.76 22.64
N ALA A 370 3.40 7.16 23.83
CA ALA A 370 4.57 6.99 24.68
C ALA A 370 5.66 6.15 23.99
N CYS A 371 5.29 5.07 23.29
CA CYS A 371 6.22 4.27 22.49
C CYS A 371 6.87 5.08 21.35
N LEU A 372 6.12 5.95 20.67
CA LEU A 372 6.68 6.85 19.65
C LEU A 372 7.70 7.82 20.24
N TRP A 373 7.47 8.33 21.46
CA TRP A 373 8.47 9.14 22.18
C TRP A 373 9.74 8.35 22.55
N ASP A 374 9.60 7.07 22.91
CA ASP A 374 10.75 6.20 23.19
C ASP A 374 11.53 5.86 21.91
N PHE A 375 10.86 5.73 20.77
CA PHE A 375 11.49 5.57 19.45
C PHE A 375 12.25 6.85 19.06
N PHE A 376 11.62 8.02 19.24
CA PHE A 376 12.27 9.30 18.97
C PHE A 376 13.53 9.48 19.84
N SER A 377 13.42 9.18 21.15
CA SER A 377 14.51 9.29 22.12
C SER A 377 15.57 8.18 22.00
N MET A 378 15.43 7.26 21.04
CA MET A 378 16.32 6.11 20.83
C MET A 378 16.56 5.25 22.09
N ARG A 379 15.56 5.18 22.98
CA ARG A 379 15.63 4.33 24.20
C ARG A 379 15.44 2.85 23.88
N VAL A 380 14.92 2.54 22.69
CA VAL A 380 14.70 1.20 22.20
C VAL A 380 15.93 0.76 21.38
N PRO A 381 16.65 -0.30 21.79
CA PRO A 381 17.93 -0.69 21.16
C PRO A 381 17.87 -1.00 19.66
N SER A 382 16.71 -1.40 19.14
CA SER A 382 16.51 -1.76 17.73
C SER A 382 16.18 -0.57 16.81
N VAL A 383 16.05 0.64 17.36
CA VAL A 383 15.57 1.81 16.60
C VAL A 383 16.73 2.52 15.90
N THR A 384 16.63 2.63 14.58
CA THR A 384 17.57 3.38 13.74
C THR A 384 17.31 4.88 13.79
N ALA A 385 18.32 5.70 13.42
CA ALA A 385 18.15 7.16 13.31
C ALA A 385 17.01 7.54 12.36
N ARG A 386 16.81 6.77 11.27
CA ARG A 386 15.70 6.96 10.33
C ARG A 386 14.34 6.70 10.98
N GLN A 387 14.20 5.64 11.78
CA GLN A 387 12.97 5.34 12.52
C GLN A 387 12.68 6.39 13.61
N SER A 388 13.71 6.88 14.28
CA SER A 388 13.60 7.99 15.24
C SER A 388 13.01 9.26 14.57
N LYS A 389 13.45 9.59 13.35
CA LYS A 389 12.85 10.68 12.54
C LYS A 389 11.41 10.39 12.15
N GLY A 390 11.10 9.17 11.70
CA GLY A 390 9.73 8.77 11.39
C GLY A 390 8.78 8.93 12.58
N ALA A 391 9.25 8.57 13.78
CA ALA A 391 8.47 8.74 15.01
C ALA A 391 8.20 10.23 15.31
N LEU A 392 9.19 11.11 15.11
CA LEU A 392 9.02 12.55 15.29
C LEU A 392 7.98 13.14 14.32
N ILE A 393 7.99 12.70 13.06
CA ILE A 393 6.99 13.12 12.08
C ILE A 393 5.57 12.75 12.56
N ILE A 394 5.37 11.51 13.03
CA ILE A 394 4.07 11.06 13.54
C ILE A 394 3.65 11.86 14.78
N LEU A 395 4.56 12.12 15.71
CA LEU A 395 4.29 12.95 16.88
C LEU A 395 3.86 14.36 16.47
N SER A 396 4.48 14.95 15.44
CA SER A 396 4.08 16.25 14.91
C SER A 396 2.70 16.23 14.24
N MET A 397 2.34 15.13 13.57
CA MET A 397 1.02 14.93 12.97
C MET A 397 -0.06 14.78 14.04
N ALA A 398 0.21 13.98 15.08
CA ALA A 398 -0.70 13.76 16.20
C ALA A 398 -0.99 15.06 16.98
N ALA A 399 0.02 15.93 17.08
CA ALA A 399 -0.09 17.23 17.76
C ALA A 399 -1.09 18.20 17.11
N ASN A 400 -1.50 17.99 15.85
CA ASN A 400 -2.58 18.79 15.24
C ASN A 400 -3.93 18.55 15.90
N SER A 401 -4.18 17.31 16.36
CA SER A 401 -5.42 16.95 17.05
C SER A 401 -5.32 17.21 18.55
N ASP A 402 -4.15 16.95 19.14
CA ASP A 402 -3.91 17.13 20.58
C ASP A 402 -2.53 17.75 20.84
N PRO A 403 -2.43 19.08 21.00
CA PRO A 403 -1.18 19.76 21.29
C PRO A 403 -0.51 19.34 22.62
N GLU A 404 -1.24 18.71 23.55
CA GLU A 404 -0.69 18.26 24.84
C GLU A 404 0.34 17.14 24.68
N ILE A 405 0.24 16.38 23.58
CA ILE A 405 1.22 15.36 23.19
C ILE A 405 2.63 15.96 23.13
N VAL A 406 2.76 17.19 22.62
CA VAL A 406 4.04 17.90 22.51
C VAL A 406 4.31 18.73 23.76
N ARG A 407 3.29 19.39 24.34
CA ARG A 407 3.45 20.25 25.53
C ARG A 407 4.09 19.51 26.70
N SER A 408 3.70 18.25 26.91
CA SER A 408 4.22 17.42 28.00
C SER A 408 5.70 17.02 27.86
N LYS A 409 6.29 17.10 26.67
CA LYS A 409 7.64 16.58 26.37
C LYS A 409 8.53 17.53 25.55
N ILE A 410 8.33 18.83 25.71
CA ILE A 410 9.17 19.87 25.07
C ILE A 410 10.67 19.64 25.34
N SER A 411 11.03 19.25 26.57
CA SER A 411 12.43 18.97 26.93
C SER A 411 13.07 17.88 26.07
N SER A 412 12.31 16.83 25.71
CA SER A 412 12.80 15.77 24.83
C SER A 412 13.00 16.25 23.39
N LEU A 413 12.14 17.12 22.87
CA LEU A 413 12.33 17.73 21.54
C LEU A 413 13.59 18.60 21.50
N VAL A 414 13.81 19.41 22.54
CA VAL A 414 15.00 20.25 22.63
C VAL A 414 16.26 19.41 22.77
N SER A 415 16.29 18.44 23.70
CA SER A 415 17.51 17.67 23.97
C SER A 415 17.87 16.69 22.86
N VAL A 416 16.88 16.05 22.24
CA VAL A 416 17.11 15.00 21.22
C VAL A 416 17.06 15.57 19.81
N GLY A 417 16.08 16.42 19.51
CA GLY A 417 15.85 16.97 18.17
C GLY A 417 16.71 18.19 17.85
N LEU A 418 16.95 19.06 18.83
CA LEU A 418 17.79 20.25 18.69
C LEU A 418 19.15 20.13 19.41
N GLY A 419 19.47 18.96 19.97
CA GLY A 419 20.76 18.65 20.59
C GLY A 419 21.86 18.29 19.59
N SER A 420 22.81 17.43 19.93
CA SER A 420 23.95 17.13 19.03
C SER A 420 23.56 16.43 17.71
N ARG A 421 22.41 15.76 17.66
CA ARG A 421 21.99 14.91 16.52
C ARG A 421 21.68 15.67 15.24
N TRP A 422 21.21 16.91 15.32
CA TRP A 422 20.86 17.67 14.11
C TRP A 422 22.08 18.00 13.25
N LYS A 423 23.28 18.01 13.85
CA LYS A 423 24.55 18.20 13.12
C LYS A 423 24.82 17.05 12.14
N GLU A 424 24.24 15.88 12.39
CA GLU A 424 24.36 14.69 11.54
C GLU A 424 23.20 14.55 10.55
N ASP A 425 21.98 14.89 10.96
CA ASP A 425 20.79 14.89 10.11
C ASP A 425 19.94 16.14 10.37
N GLU A 426 20.03 17.14 9.52
CA GLU A 426 19.35 18.43 9.67
C GLU A 426 17.81 18.29 9.59
N ASP A 427 17.31 17.20 8.98
CA ASP A 427 15.88 16.93 8.92
C ASP A 427 15.27 16.75 10.33
N ILE A 428 16.03 16.26 11.30
CA ILE A 428 15.52 16.06 12.67
C ILE A 428 15.20 17.40 13.33
N ALA A 429 16.05 18.43 13.11
CA ALA A 429 15.81 19.78 13.59
C ALA A 429 14.61 20.40 12.88
N ARG A 430 14.49 20.20 11.56
CA ARG A 430 13.31 20.65 10.79
C ARG A 430 12.01 20.13 11.40
N TYR A 431 11.88 18.81 11.57
CA TYR A 431 10.65 18.21 12.10
C TYR A 431 10.45 18.52 13.59
N ALA A 432 11.51 18.71 14.37
CA ALA A 432 11.40 19.15 15.76
C ALA A 432 10.83 20.57 15.84
N CYS A 433 11.28 21.47 14.96
CA CYS A 433 10.74 22.83 14.85
C CYS A 433 9.28 22.82 14.38
N ILE A 434 8.92 21.95 13.43
CA ILE A 434 7.51 21.78 13.00
C ILE A 434 6.65 21.31 14.18
N ALA A 435 7.09 20.33 14.95
CA ALA A 435 6.38 19.84 16.14
C ALA A 435 6.20 20.94 17.19
N LEU A 436 7.25 21.73 17.44
CA LEU A 436 7.21 22.86 18.38
C LEU A 436 6.23 23.96 17.94
N GLN A 437 6.12 24.24 16.64
CA GLN A 437 5.13 25.20 16.10
C GLN A 437 3.68 24.78 16.41
N LYS A 438 3.39 23.48 16.58
CA LYS A 438 2.04 22.99 16.92
C LYS A 438 1.57 23.40 18.31
N LEU A 439 2.45 23.84 19.21
CA LEU A 439 2.11 24.33 20.55
C LEU A 439 1.23 25.59 20.54
N VAL A 440 1.26 26.35 19.44
CA VAL A 440 0.52 27.61 19.27
C VAL A 440 -0.87 27.37 18.68
N GLN A 441 -1.15 26.17 18.16
CA GLN A 441 -2.48 25.83 17.64
C GLN A 441 -3.49 25.84 18.78
N GLN A 442 -4.23 26.95 18.90
CA GLN A 442 -5.30 27.08 19.88
C GLN A 442 -6.43 26.13 19.55
N SER A 443 -6.85 25.33 20.55
CA SER A 443 -8.06 24.55 20.44
C SER A 443 -9.27 25.48 20.18
N LYS A 444 -10.35 24.95 19.58
CA LYS A 444 -11.60 25.73 19.40
C LYS A 444 -12.12 26.31 20.73
N ALA A 445 -11.81 25.67 21.86
CA ALA A 445 -12.16 26.12 23.20
C ALA A 445 -11.23 27.24 23.72
N ASP A 446 -9.95 27.25 23.33
CA ASP A 446 -9.00 28.30 23.73
C ASP A 446 -9.20 29.60 22.95
N ARG A 447 -9.75 29.55 21.74
CA ARG A 447 -10.14 30.74 20.96
C ARG A 447 -11.21 31.61 21.66
N LEU A 448 -11.96 31.01 22.59
CA LEU A 448 -12.98 31.67 23.41
C LEU A 448 -12.40 32.30 24.70
N LYS A 449 -11.16 31.98 25.07
CA LYS A 449 -10.49 32.57 26.24
C LYS A 449 -9.84 33.90 25.87
N SER A 450 -9.85 34.84 26.81
CA SER A 450 -9.26 36.19 26.65
C SER A 450 -7.73 36.20 26.81
N GLU A 451 -7.12 35.07 27.19
CA GLU A 451 -5.70 34.98 27.51
C GLU A 451 -4.85 34.79 26.25
N PRO A 452 -3.71 35.48 26.12
CA PRO A 452 -2.81 35.30 25.00
C PRO A 452 -2.28 33.87 24.93
N PRO A 453 -1.92 33.36 23.74
CA PRO A 453 -1.19 32.10 23.64
C PRO A 453 0.09 32.19 24.48
N THR A 454 0.34 31.16 25.29
CA THR A 454 1.54 31.09 26.15
C THR A 454 2.79 31.08 25.29
N ARG A 455 3.49 32.22 25.22
CA ARG A 455 4.81 32.36 24.60
C ARG A 455 5.88 32.18 25.67
N PHE A 456 7.06 31.74 25.25
CA PHE A 456 8.19 31.53 26.14
C PHE A 456 8.99 32.81 26.29
N ASP A 457 9.52 33.00 27.50
CA ASP A 457 10.51 34.04 27.78
C ASP A 457 11.76 33.84 26.90
N PRO A 458 12.35 34.91 26.34
CA PRO A 458 13.56 34.83 25.52
C PRO A 458 14.76 34.09 26.16
N SER A 459 14.80 33.97 27.49
CA SER A 459 15.84 33.24 28.24
C SER A 459 15.68 31.72 28.24
N HIS A 460 14.60 31.18 27.66
CA HIS A 460 14.35 29.74 27.63
C HIS A 460 15.42 28.99 26.80
N SER A 461 15.90 27.85 27.29
CA SER A 461 16.98 27.06 26.68
C SER A 461 16.70 26.63 25.24
N LEU A 462 15.43 26.51 24.86
CA LEU A 462 14.98 26.27 23.48
C LEU A 462 15.61 27.24 22.47
N PHE A 463 15.60 28.54 22.77
CA PHE A 463 16.06 29.57 21.82
C PHE A 463 17.57 29.53 21.61
N GLU A 464 18.33 29.08 22.61
CA GLU A 464 19.76 28.83 22.46
C GLU A 464 20.03 27.67 21.47
N HIS A 465 19.24 26.60 21.54
CA HIS A 465 19.38 25.48 20.60
C HIS A 465 18.93 25.88 19.18
N LEU A 466 17.86 26.67 19.04
CA LEU A 466 17.45 27.22 17.72
C LEU A 466 18.51 28.15 17.15
N ARG A 467 19.17 28.94 17.99
CA ARG A 467 20.33 29.76 17.62
C ARG A 467 21.49 28.90 17.09
N GLN A 468 21.79 27.79 17.75
CA GLN A 468 22.84 26.86 17.31
C GLN A 468 22.53 26.28 15.93
N VAL A 469 21.28 25.89 15.65
CA VAL A 469 20.87 25.39 14.32
C VAL A 469 21.11 26.43 13.22
N LEU A 470 20.90 27.71 13.51
CA LEU A 470 21.06 28.80 12.53
C LEU A 470 22.52 29.25 12.34
N LEU A 471 23.36 29.11 13.36
CA LEU A 471 24.73 29.62 13.34
C LEU A 471 25.81 28.56 13.13
N GLU A 472 25.60 27.32 13.54
CA GLU A 472 26.61 26.29 13.41
C GLU A 472 26.53 25.59 12.05
N ASP A 473 27.68 25.13 11.57
CA ASP A 473 27.75 24.42 10.30
C ASP A 473 27.34 22.96 10.46
N SER A 474 26.55 22.49 9.50
CA SER A 474 26.05 21.13 9.41
C SER A 474 26.76 20.37 8.30
N LYS A 475 26.68 19.03 8.31
CA LYS A 475 27.35 18.19 7.30
C LYS A 475 26.81 18.41 5.88
N THR A 476 25.54 18.79 5.75
CA THR A 476 24.84 18.92 4.47
C THR A 476 24.24 20.32 4.28
N PRO A 477 24.95 21.25 3.60
CA PRO A 477 24.48 22.63 3.44
C PRO A 477 23.13 22.77 2.73
N SER A 478 22.74 21.84 1.85
CA SER A 478 21.46 21.89 1.13
C SER A 478 20.24 21.60 2.01
N LYS A 479 20.39 20.77 3.05
CA LYS A 479 19.31 20.43 3.99
C LYS A 479 19.16 21.43 5.13
N TRP A 480 20.13 22.33 5.26
CA TRP A 480 20.09 23.39 6.25
C TRP A 480 18.98 24.40 5.97
N PHE A 481 18.72 24.78 4.71
CA PHE A 481 17.71 25.81 4.40
C PHE A 481 16.30 25.45 4.91
N PRO A 482 15.76 24.24 4.66
CA PRO A 482 14.48 23.85 5.24
C PRO A 482 14.47 23.77 6.78
N ALA A 483 15.60 23.42 7.40
CA ALA A 483 15.70 23.39 8.86
C ALA A 483 15.73 24.82 9.46
N ALA A 484 16.49 25.72 8.83
CA ALA A 484 16.59 27.12 9.20
C ALA A 484 15.25 27.84 9.03
N GLU A 485 14.52 27.57 7.94
CA GLU A 485 13.16 28.08 7.71
C GLU A 485 12.24 27.74 8.88
N GLN A 486 12.19 26.47 9.27
CA GLN A 486 11.33 26.01 10.35
C GLN A 486 11.81 26.47 11.72
N ALA A 487 13.11 26.65 11.93
CA ALA A 487 13.66 27.21 13.16
C ALA A 487 13.25 28.69 13.34
N ILE A 488 13.33 29.50 12.28
CA ILE A 488 12.86 30.90 12.31
C ILE A 488 11.35 30.93 12.55
N ASN A 489 10.57 30.09 11.86
CA ASN A 489 9.13 29.99 12.09
C ASN A 489 8.84 29.65 13.57
N ALA A 490 9.55 28.69 14.16
CA ALA A 490 9.40 28.33 15.56
C ALA A 490 9.75 29.50 16.52
N ILE A 491 10.80 30.29 16.23
CA ILE A 491 11.13 31.50 17.01
C ILE A 491 9.96 32.47 16.99
N TYR A 492 9.43 32.80 15.81
CA TYR A 492 8.32 33.74 15.66
C TYR A 492 6.99 33.25 16.25
N CYS A 493 6.75 31.94 16.21
CA CYS A 493 5.57 31.34 16.82
C CYS A 493 5.64 31.34 18.37
N LEU A 494 6.82 31.07 18.94
CA LEU A 494 6.94 30.72 20.36
C LEU A 494 7.54 31.82 21.24
N ALA A 495 8.27 32.79 20.70
CA ALA A 495 8.93 33.83 21.49
C ALA A 495 8.01 35.03 21.74
N GLU A 496 8.10 35.62 22.94
CA GLU A 496 7.47 36.91 23.22
C GLU A 496 8.09 38.05 22.40
N LYS A 497 9.41 38.02 22.22
CA LYS A 497 10.21 39.04 21.53
C LYS A 497 11.14 38.42 20.47
N PRO A 498 10.60 38.01 19.31
CA PRO A 498 11.38 37.34 18.26
C PRO A 498 12.47 38.25 17.66
N ASP A 499 12.24 39.56 17.66
CA ASP A 499 13.21 40.60 17.24
C ASP A 499 14.52 40.54 18.04
N SER A 500 14.41 40.41 19.36
CA SER A 500 15.55 40.35 20.28
C SER A 500 16.40 39.09 20.09
N LEU A 501 15.81 38.01 19.59
CA LEU A 501 16.46 36.73 19.31
C LEU A 501 17.08 36.69 17.91
N CYS A 502 16.40 37.22 16.89
CA CYS A 502 16.90 37.22 15.51
C CYS A 502 18.01 38.26 15.26
N THR A 503 17.97 39.41 15.94
CA THR A 503 18.98 40.48 15.81
C THR A 503 20.43 40.01 16.06
N PRO A 504 20.75 39.33 17.18
CA PRO A 504 22.11 38.84 17.41
C PRO A 504 22.54 37.78 16.39
N ILE A 505 21.61 36.93 15.92
CA ILE A 505 21.87 35.92 14.90
C ILE A 505 22.34 36.60 13.60
N ILE A 506 21.57 37.59 13.12
CA ILE A 506 21.89 38.34 11.90
C ILE A 506 23.24 39.06 12.05
N LYS A 507 23.48 39.73 13.18
CA LYS A 507 24.75 40.42 13.44
C LYS A 507 25.94 39.47 13.41
N GLN A 508 25.81 38.28 14.00
CA GLN A 508 26.88 37.30 14.03
C GLN A 508 27.14 36.68 12.65
N MET A 509 26.10 36.42 11.86
CA MET A 509 26.26 35.97 10.47
C MET A 509 26.89 37.05 9.59
N ALA A 510 26.48 38.32 9.75
CA ALA A 510 27.08 39.47 9.06
C ALA A 510 28.56 39.63 9.40
N GLN A 511 28.93 39.49 10.68
CA GLN A 511 30.33 39.51 11.11
C GLN A 511 31.16 38.38 10.48
N ARG A 512 30.61 37.17 10.38
CA ARG A 512 31.30 36.05 9.71
C ARG A 512 31.45 36.24 8.20
N LEU A 513 30.48 36.90 7.57
CA LEU A 513 30.53 37.21 6.13
C LEU A 513 31.52 38.34 5.83
N LEU A 514 31.51 39.40 6.64
CA LEU A 514 32.32 40.61 6.43
C LEU A 514 33.75 40.49 7.00
N GLY A 515 33.94 39.68 8.03
CA GLY A 515 35.22 39.49 8.73
C GLY A 515 36.02 38.30 8.21
N GLY A 516 35.96 37.99 6.91
CA GLY A 516 36.59 36.81 6.29
C GLY A 516 37.98 36.48 6.84
N GLU A 517 38.27 35.18 7.00
CA GLU A 517 39.49 34.62 7.60
C GLU A 517 40.72 35.53 7.41
N THR A 518 41.10 36.26 8.45
CA THR A 518 42.43 36.88 8.53
C THR A 518 43.45 35.77 8.77
N SER A 519 43.69 34.95 7.76
CA SER A 519 44.95 34.22 7.65
C SER A 519 46.01 35.28 7.34
N HIS A 520 46.79 35.64 8.36
CA HIS A 520 48.04 36.36 8.14
C HIS A 520 48.89 35.54 7.17
N GLU A 521 48.97 35.97 5.91
CA GLU A 521 50.20 36.14 5.13
C GLU A 521 49.88 36.31 3.64
N THR A 522 50.55 37.29 3.04
CA THR A 522 50.60 37.63 1.61
C THR A 522 49.37 38.31 1.01
N GLY A 523 49.55 39.57 0.66
CA GLY A 523 48.56 40.39 -0.02
C GLY A 523 48.34 39.92 -1.45
N GLU A 524 47.21 39.27 -1.67
CA GLU A 524 46.47 39.24 -2.93
C GLU A 524 44.98 39.06 -2.59
N THR A 525 44.25 40.17 -2.55
CA THR A 525 42.80 40.19 -2.34
C THR A 525 42.09 39.64 -3.57
N THR A 526 42.01 38.32 -3.68
CA THR A 526 40.95 37.65 -4.45
C THR A 526 39.89 37.18 -3.45
N GLY A 527 38.96 38.09 -3.14
CA GLY A 527 37.82 37.83 -2.27
C GLY A 527 36.94 36.72 -2.85
N LYS A 528 37.26 35.47 -2.51
CA LYS A 528 36.32 34.36 -2.65
C LYS A 528 35.35 34.45 -1.48
N THR A 529 34.34 35.31 -1.59
CA THR A 529 33.18 35.26 -0.71
C THR A 529 32.69 33.81 -0.71
N ASN A 530 32.63 33.16 0.45
CA ASN A 530 32.13 31.80 0.51
C ASN A 530 30.64 31.84 0.11
N ASN A 531 30.34 31.49 -1.14
CA ASN A 531 29.00 31.58 -1.72
C ASN A 531 27.95 30.92 -0.83
N ILE A 532 28.32 29.86 -0.11
CA ILE A 532 27.43 29.15 0.83
C ILE A 532 27.10 30.04 2.02
N VAL A 533 28.08 30.71 2.62
CA VAL A 533 27.87 31.62 3.77
C VAL A 533 27.02 32.82 3.36
N LEU A 534 27.27 33.37 2.16
CA LEU A 534 26.47 34.45 1.59
C LEU A 534 25.02 33.99 1.35
N SER A 535 24.81 32.82 0.75
CA SER A 535 23.47 32.26 0.53
C SER A 535 22.73 32.02 1.84
N LYS A 536 23.39 31.46 2.88
CA LYS A 536 22.80 31.28 4.21
C LYS A 536 22.38 32.61 4.84
N PHE A 537 23.23 33.63 4.72
CA PHE A 537 22.97 34.97 5.25
C PHE A 537 21.78 35.65 4.58
N ILE A 538 21.76 35.69 3.24
CA ILE A 538 20.66 36.27 2.46
C ILE A 538 19.35 35.54 2.79
N PHE A 539 19.39 34.20 2.88
CA PHE A 539 18.22 33.40 3.23
C PHE A 539 17.66 33.76 4.62
N VAL A 540 18.51 33.84 5.65
CA VAL A 540 18.06 34.16 7.01
C VAL A 540 17.50 35.58 7.09
N ILE A 541 18.16 36.57 6.49
CA ILE A 541 17.65 37.94 6.48
C ILE A 541 16.30 38.02 5.76
N GLY A 542 16.20 37.45 4.56
CA GLY A 542 14.96 37.46 3.79
C GLY A 542 13.81 36.79 4.54
N HIS A 543 14.05 35.61 5.12
CA HIS A 543 13.01 34.87 5.84
C HIS A 543 12.63 35.52 7.17
N VAL A 544 13.59 36.10 7.91
CA VAL A 544 13.31 36.89 9.11
C VAL A 544 12.48 38.13 8.76
N ALA A 545 12.81 38.86 7.69
CA ALA A 545 12.04 40.02 7.27
C ALA A 545 10.58 39.66 6.93
N LEU A 546 10.37 38.58 6.18
CA LEU A 546 9.04 38.07 5.85
C LEU A 546 8.26 37.66 7.10
N LYS A 547 8.90 36.95 8.03
CA LYS A 547 8.24 36.53 9.28
C LYS A 547 7.97 37.70 10.22
N HIS A 548 8.82 38.73 10.21
CA HIS A 548 8.60 39.96 10.95
C HIS A 548 7.33 40.68 10.47
N MET A 549 7.15 40.77 9.14
CA MET A 549 5.93 41.32 8.54
C MET A 549 4.68 40.53 8.94
N GLN A 550 4.69 39.20 8.78
CA GLN A 550 3.56 38.33 9.17
C GLN A 550 3.24 38.45 10.67
N TYR A 551 4.26 38.53 11.51
CA TYR A 551 4.09 38.67 12.95
C TYR A 551 3.41 40.00 13.35
N PHE A 552 3.69 41.09 12.63
CA PHE A 552 2.98 42.34 12.85
C PHE A 552 1.52 42.27 12.41
N GLU A 553 1.23 41.64 11.27
CA GLU A 553 -0.14 41.39 10.83
C GLU A 553 -0.91 40.54 11.86
N ASP A 554 -0.29 39.50 12.41
CA ASP A 554 -0.89 38.67 13.47
C ASP A 554 -1.17 39.48 14.75
N ILE A 555 -0.26 40.36 15.16
CA ILE A 555 -0.47 41.25 16.31
C ILE A 555 -1.62 42.22 16.03
N GLN A 556 -1.68 42.81 14.84
CA GLN A 556 -2.75 43.73 14.45
C GLN A 556 -4.11 43.02 14.49
N ASN A 557 -4.21 41.85 13.86
CA ASN A 557 -5.41 41.03 13.86
C ASN A 557 -5.85 40.69 15.30
N GLU A 558 -4.91 40.34 16.18
CA GLU A 558 -5.21 40.08 17.59
C GLU A 558 -5.64 41.34 18.36
N LEU A 559 -5.04 42.50 18.09
CA LEU A 559 -5.46 43.78 18.68
C LEU A 559 -6.86 44.19 18.22
N THR A 560 -7.16 44.04 16.93
CA THR A 560 -8.49 44.29 16.35
C THR A 560 -9.51 43.31 16.91
N ARG A 561 -9.17 42.02 17.04
CA ARG A 561 -10.01 41.02 17.71
C ARG A 561 -10.32 41.43 19.15
N ARG A 562 -9.33 41.91 19.91
CA ARG A 562 -9.52 42.37 21.29
C ARG A 562 -10.38 43.61 21.39
N LYS A 563 -10.23 44.59 20.48
CA LYS A 563 -11.11 45.75 20.39
C LYS A 563 -12.55 45.32 20.13
N ASN A 564 -12.79 44.46 19.14
CA ASN A 564 -14.11 43.94 18.82
C ASN A 564 -14.73 43.14 19.97
N LEU A 565 -13.93 42.38 20.75
CA LEU A 565 -14.39 41.67 21.94
C LEU A 565 -14.69 42.60 23.12
N SER A 566 -14.00 43.74 23.23
CA SER A 566 -14.27 44.79 24.22
C SER A 566 -15.56 45.53 23.87
N GLU A 567 -15.71 45.94 22.61
CA GLU A 567 -16.89 46.64 22.09
C GLU A 567 -18.13 45.74 22.07
N GLY A 568 -18.00 44.45 21.77
CA GLY A 568 -19.10 43.48 21.87
C GLY A 568 -19.61 43.29 23.30
N LYS A 569 -18.70 43.32 24.29
CA LYS A 569 -19.08 43.29 25.72
C LYS A 569 -19.74 44.59 26.19
N GLU A 570 -19.39 45.73 25.59
CA GLU A 570 -20.07 47.01 25.84
C GLU A 570 -21.47 47.04 25.20
N LYS A 571 -21.63 46.47 23.99
CA LYS A 571 -22.93 46.35 23.31
C LYS A 571 -23.90 45.39 24.01
N ASP A 572 -23.42 44.29 24.61
CA ASP A 572 -24.27 43.39 25.41
C ASP A 572 -24.76 44.03 26.73
N ASN A 573 -24.06 45.05 27.24
CA ASN A 573 -24.46 45.81 28.44
C ASN A 573 -25.32 47.06 28.12
N ALA A 574 -25.37 47.49 26.85
CA ALA A 574 -26.11 48.66 26.40
C ALA A 574 -27.10 48.26 25.30
N ASN A 575 -28.23 47.68 25.68
CA ASN A 575 -29.31 47.43 24.72
C ASN A 575 -29.96 48.75 24.26
N ALA A 576 -29.99 48.91 22.93
CA ALA A 576 -30.84 49.78 22.11
C ALA A 576 -30.51 51.28 22.05
N SER A 577 -29.67 51.67 21.08
CA SER A 577 -29.87 52.94 20.35
C SER A 577 -29.27 52.87 18.94
N LEU A 578 -30.14 52.62 17.94
CA LEU A 578 -30.18 53.28 16.61
C LEU A 578 -28.86 53.77 15.97
N GLU A 579 -27.86 52.90 15.78
CA GLU A 579 -26.68 53.19 14.92
C GLU A 579 -26.43 52.13 13.83
N ASP A 580 -27.39 51.24 13.57
CA ASP A 580 -27.27 50.18 12.53
C ASP A 580 -27.57 50.65 11.08
N GLU A 581 -27.67 51.96 10.83
CA GLU A 581 -28.05 52.48 9.49
C GLU A 581 -27.07 53.48 8.84
N LEU A 582 -25.83 53.56 9.30
CA LEU A 582 -24.77 54.26 8.56
C LEU A 582 -23.51 53.40 8.50
N GLY A 583 -23.32 52.73 7.36
CA GLY A 583 -22.12 51.98 7.06
C GLY A 583 -20.86 52.84 7.16
N ILE A 584 -20.10 52.63 8.23
CA ILE A 584 -18.73 53.13 8.38
C ILE A 584 -17.82 51.90 8.53
N ASN A 585 -17.59 51.21 7.41
CA ASN A 585 -16.44 50.30 7.27
C ASN A 585 -15.32 50.93 6.41
N ALA A 586 -15.45 52.21 6.00
CA ALA A 586 -14.47 52.87 5.16
C ALA A 586 -13.23 53.40 5.93
N GLY A 587 -13.28 53.50 7.26
CA GLY A 587 -12.17 54.02 8.06
C GLY A 587 -11.18 52.96 8.58
N ALA A 588 -11.55 51.68 8.55
CA ALA A 588 -10.68 50.58 8.97
C ALA A 588 -9.66 50.22 7.89
N ASP A 589 -10.10 50.21 6.61
CA ASP A 589 -9.23 49.92 5.45
C ASP A 589 -8.11 50.98 5.31
N ASP A 590 -8.42 52.27 5.46
CA ASP A 590 -7.40 53.34 5.37
C ASP A 590 -6.36 53.25 6.51
N THR A 591 -6.78 52.84 7.72
CA THR A 591 -5.83 52.64 8.83
C THR A 591 -5.00 51.38 8.67
N ASP A 592 -5.58 50.29 8.15
CA ASP A 592 -4.87 49.04 7.93
C ASP A 592 -3.86 49.21 6.78
N GLU A 593 -4.22 49.92 5.71
CA GLU A 593 -3.31 50.25 4.60
C GLU A 593 -2.19 51.20 5.04
N TYR A 594 -2.48 52.17 5.92
CA TYR A 594 -1.46 53.06 6.50
C TYR A 594 -0.49 52.32 7.42
N ILE A 595 -0.98 51.40 8.27
CA ILE A 595 -0.11 50.62 9.16
C ILE A 595 0.67 49.58 8.36
N GLN A 596 0.11 48.99 7.30
CA GLN A 596 0.84 48.12 6.38
C GLN A 596 1.97 48.89 5.67
N ALA A 597 1.69 50.13 5.24
CA ALA A 597 2.70 51.03 4.66
C ALA A 597 3.81 51.40 5.66
N ILE A 598 3.49 51.61 6.95
CA ILE A 598 4.50 51.83 8.01
C ILE A 598 5.33 50.56 8.26
N THR A 599 4.67 49.39 8.28
CA THR A 599 5.33 48.11 8.53
C THR A 599 6.34 47.80 7.43
N GLN A 600 5.93 47.97 6.16
CA GLN A 600 6.82 47.78 5.01
C GLN A 600 7.90 48.86 4.92
N ASN A 601 7.54 50.15 5.00
CA ASN A 601 8.46 51.25 4.69
C ASN A 601 9.33 51.69 5.87
N GLU A 602 8.86 51.56 7.12
CA GLU A 602 9.60 52.05 8.29
C GLU A 602 10.21 50.92 9.10
N ILE A 603 9.47 49.84 9.34
CA ILE A 603 9.93 48.77 10.24
C ILE A 603 10.82 47.76 9.51
N VAL A 604 10.50 47.42 8.26
CA VAL A 604 11.32 46.49 7.46
C VAL A 604 12.42 47.25 6.71
N LEU A 605 12.10 48.33 6.00
CA LEU A 605 13.04 49.05 5.12
C LEU A 605 13.94 50.11 5.81
N LYS A 606 13.56 50.69 6.96
CA LYS A 606 14.44 51.66 7.69
C LYS A 606 15.15 51.08 8.91
N ASN A 607 15.02 49.78 9.18
CA ASN A 607 15.62 49.10 10.33
C ASN A 607 16.91 48.32 9.93
N LEU A 608 17.50 47.54 10.84
CA LEU A 608 18.68 46.70 10.61
C LEU A 608 18.55 45.86 9.33
N LEU A 609 17.37 45.34 9.02
CA LEU A 609 17.11 44.59 7.79
C LEU A 609 17.24 45.47 6.53
N GLY A 610 16.68 46.67 6.56
CA GLY A 610 16.82 47.69 5.52
C GLY A 610 18.25 48.16 5.27
N SER A 611 19.12 48.13 6.29
CA SER A 611 20.55 48.44 6.12
C SER A 611 21.29 47.45 5.19
N PHE A 612 20.73 46.25 5.02
CA PHE A 612 21.23 45.23 4.08
C PHE A 612 20.46 45.20 2.75
N ALA A 613 19.44 46.05 2.54
CA ALA A 613 18.69 46.12 1.28
C ALA A 613 19.53 46.35 0.02
N PRO A 614 20.68 47.07 0.04
CA PRO A 614 21.55 47.21 -1.14
C PRO A 614 22.34 45.94 -1.52
N VAL A 615 22.37 44.94 -0.63
CA VAL A 615 23.15 43.69 -0.76
C VAL A 615 22.28 42.50 -1.20
N ILE A 616 20.96 42.62 -1.03
CA ILE A 616 19.93 41.67 -1.49
C ILE A 616 19.49 42.11 -2.88
#